data_AF-A0A522FIZ7-F1
#
_entry.id   AF-A0A522FIZ7-F1
#
_cell.length_a   1.000
_cell.length_b   1.000
_cell.length_c   1.000
_cell.angle_alpha   90.00
_cell.angle_beta   90.00
_cell.angle_gamma   90.00
#
_symmetry.space_group_name_H-M   'P 1'
#
loop_
_entity.id
_entity.type
_entity.pdbx_description
1 polymer ?
#
loop_
_entity_poly.entity_id
_entity_poly.type
_entity_poly.pdbx_seq_one_letter_code
_entity_poly.pdbx_strand_id
1 'polypeptide(L)'
;KEGIAAFLAEAALASDQDEMDRGAKTGVTLMTVHAAKGLEFDTVFVSGMEEGLFPHQGMGTDEKRDEEEERRLFYVAMTRAKERLFLTLARVRKIYGADCVAEPSSFLADIDPAQMLYDETNDEEIIEA
;
A
#
# COMPACT_ATOMS: atom_id res chain seq x y z
N LYS A 1 27.27 -15.04 -28.59
CA LYS A 1 27.69 -15.29 -27.19
C LYS A 1 27.51 -14.04 -26.32
N GLU A 2 27.77 -12.83 -26.83
CA GLU A 2 27.52 -11.57 -26.11
C GLU A 2 26.04 -11.27 -25.84
N GLY A 3 25.13 -11.60 -26.77
CA GLY A 3 23.69 -11.36 -26.58
C GLY A 3 23.06 -12.10 -25.39
N ILE A 4 23.56 -13.29 -25.03
CA ILE A 4 23.07 -14.01 -23.84
C ILE A 4 23.58 -13.35 -22.56
N ALA A 5 24.83 -12.88 -22.54
CA ALA A 5 25.37 -12.18 -21.38
C ALA A 5 24.66 -10.84 -21.15
N ALA A 6 24.37 -10.10 -22.23
CA ALA A 6 23.57 -8.87 -22.16
C ALA A 6 22.15 -9.14 -21.66
N PHE A 7 21.48 -10.18 -22.18
CA PHE A 7 20.15 -10.58 -21.74
C PHE A 7 20.12 -11.00 -20.26
N LEU A 8 21.10 -11.77 -19.80
CA LEU A 8 21.20 -12.17 -18.39
C LEU A 8 21.47 -10.99 -17.46
N ALA A 9 22.24 -10.00 -17.91
CA ALA A 9 22.48 -8.78 -17.13
C ALA A 9 21.21 -7.91 -17.04
N GLU A 10 20.48 -7.75 -18.14
CA GLU A 10 19.21 -7.03 -18.16
C GLU A 10 18.17 -7.71 -17.27
N ALA A 11 18.01 -9.04 -17.40
CA ALA A 11 17.08 -9.81 -16.57
C ALA A 11 17.44 -9.76 -15.07
N ALA A 12 18.72 -9.65 -14.73
CA ALA A 12 19.17 -9.52 -13.34
C ALA A 12 18.94 -8.13 -12.75
N LEU A 13 18.81 -7.10 -13.59
CA LEU A 13 18.57 -5.71 -13.16
C LEU A 13 17.11 -5.27 -13.30
N ALA A 14 16.28 -6.03 -14.01
CA ALA A 14 14.87 -5.71 -14.24
C ALA A 14 14.12 -5.61 -12.91
N SER A 15 13.37 -4.52 -12.74
CA SER A 15 12.51 -4.26 -11.59
C SER A 15 11.04 -4.23 -11.97
N ASP A 16 10.16 -4.43 -10.99
CA ASP A 16 8.70 -4.37 -11.21
C ASP A 16 8.24 -3.00 -11.76
N GLN A 17 8.98 -1.92 -11.46
CA GLN A 17 8.71 -0.59 -12.00
C GLN A 17 9.03 -0.47 -13.50
N ASP A 18 10.05 -1.16 -14.00
CA ASP A 18 10.42 -1.11 -15.42
C ASP A 18 9.32 -1.69 -16.33
N GLU A 19 8.45 -2.54 -15.80
CA GLU A 19 7.28 -3.06 -16.52
C GLU A 19 6.11 -2.08 -16.56
N MET A 20 6.06 -1.08 -15.67
CA MET A 20 5.00 -0.07 -15.68
C MET A 20 5.15 0.93 -16.82
N ASP A 21 6.39 1.26 -17.21
CA ASP A 21 6.70 2.19 -18.31
C ASP A 21 6.53 1.57 -19.72
N ARG A 22 6.33 0.25 -19.82
CA ARG A 22 6.29 -0.50 -21.11
C ARG A 22 4.96 -0.41 -21.88
N GLY A 23 4.27 0.72 -21.80
CA GLY A 23 3.08 1.04 -22.60
C GLY A 23 1.78 1.10 -21.79
N ALA A 24 0.73 1.66 -22.40
CA ALA A 24 -0.55 1.93 -21.77
C ALA A 24 -1.25 0.66 -21.27
N LYS A 25 -0.95 0.25 -20.04
CA LYS A 25 -1.70 -0.79 -19.32
C LYS A 25 -3.09 -0.23 -19.02
N THR A 26 -4.11 -0.78 -19.66
CA THR A 26 -5.51 -0.49 -19.36
C THR A 26 -5.91 -1.29 -18.12
N GLY A 27 -6.02 -0.64 -16.97
CA GLY A 27 -6.46 -1.28 -15.73
C GLY A 27 -5.99 -0.57 -14.46
N VAL A 28 -6.41 -1.11 -13.31
CA VAL A 28 -5.96 -0.67 -11.97
C VAL A 28 -4.57 -1.24 -11.71
N THR A 29 -3.68 -0.42 -11.14
CA THR A 29 -2.34 -0.85 -10.74
C THR A 29 -2.33 -1.22 -9.27
N LEU A 30 -1.95 -2.46 -8.95
CA LEU A 30 -1.75 -2.94 -7.58
C LEU A 30 -0.26 -3.08 -7.30
N MET A 31 0.19 -2.53 -6.18
CA MET A 31 1.60 -2.58 -5.76
C MET A 31 1.71 -2.40 -4.25
N THR A 32 2.90 -2.65 -3.71
CA THR A 32 3.22 -2.33 -2.32
C THR A 32 3.50 -0.83 -2.15
N VAL A 33 3.35 -0.30 -0.93
CA VAL A 33 3.68 1.11 -0.62
C VAL A 33 5.13 1.45 -0.98
N HIS A 34 6.05 0.49 -0.76
CA HIS A 34 7.46 0.62 -1.15
C HIS A 34 7.65 0.81 -2.65
N ALA A 35 6.97 -0.01 -3.46
CA ALA A 35 7.04 0.07 -4.91
C ALA A 35 6.38 1.35 -5.47
N ALA A 36 5.47 1.97 -4.73
CA ALA A 36 4.83 3.23 -5.11
C ALA A 36 5.74 4.46 -4.95
N LYS A 37 6.90 4.33 -4.30
CA LYS A 37 7.81 5.46 -4.06
C LYS A 37 8.26 6.07 -5.39
N GLY A 38 8.04 7.38 -5.52
CA GLY A 38 8.39 8.14 -6.74
C GLY A 38 7.31 8.15 -7.82
N LEU A 39 6.22 7.39 -7.63
CA LEU A 39 5.06 7.39 -8.53
C LEU A 39 3.94 8.25 -7.96
N GLU A 40 3.01 8.71 -8.80
CA GLU A 40 1.83 9.46 -8.37
C GLU A 40 0.63 9.14 -9.24
N PHE A 41 -0.56 9.13 -8.64
CA PHE A 41 -1.82 8.75 -9.28
C PHE A 41 -2.93 9.72 -8.88
N ASP A 42 -3.91 9.93 -9.76
CA ASP A 42 -5.03 10.85 -9.48
C ASP A 42 -5.87 10.34 -8.29
N THR A 43 -6.07 9.02 -8.21
CA THR A 43 -6.77 8.34 -7.12
C THR A 43 -5.93 7.20 -6.57
N VAL A 44 -5.80 7.11 -5.24
CA VAL A 44 -5.07 6.05 -4.54
C VAL A 44 -5.94 5.42 -3.47
N PHE A 45 -5.92 4.09 -3.42
CA PHE A 45 -6.48 3.29 -2.32
C PHE A 45 -5.35 2.69 -1.51
N VAL A 46 -5.30 3.02 -0.22
CA VAL A 46 -4.44 2.35 0.76
C VAL A 46 -5.33 1.39 1.55
N SER A 47 -5.04 0.10 1.44
CA SER A 47 -5.80 -0.96 2.08
C SER A 47 -5.05 -1.57 3.25
N GLY A 48 -5.80 -2.11 4.22
CA GLY A 48 -5.22 -2.76 5.39
C GLY A 48 -4.64 -1.77 6.39
N MET A 49 -5.32 -0.63 6.60
CA MET A 49 -5.03 0.31 7.68
C MET A 49 -5.44 -0.27 9.04
N GLU A 50 -4.73 -1.32 9.42
CA GLU A 50 -4.98 -2.19 10.56
C GLU A 50 -3.71 -2.34 11.40
N GLU A 51 -3.85 -2.37 12.72
CA GLU A 51 -2.73 -2.64 13.61
C GLU A 51 -2.07 -3.99 13.31
N GLY A 52 -0.75 -3.97 13.22
CA GLY A 52 0.08 -5.12 12.85
C GLY A 52 0.15 -5.45 11.38
N LEU A 53 -0.69 -4.85 10.53
CA LEU A 53 -0.55 -4.89 9.08
C LEU A 53 0.08 -3.60 8.55
N PHE A 54 -0.48 -2.44 8.92
CA PHE A 54 0.08 -1.13 8.61
C PHE A 54 -0.30 -0.13 9.72
N PRO A 55 0.58 0.10 10.72
CA PRO A 55 1.99 -0.28 10.79
C PRO A 55 2.23 -1.78 10.83
N HIS A 56 3.22 -2.24 10.07
CA HIS A 56 3.67 -3.62 10.19
C HIS A 56 4.39 -3.82 11.53
N GLN A 57 4.00 -4.84 12.28
CA GLN A 57 4.73 -5.24 13.48
C GLN A 57 6.02 -5.94 13.06
N GLY A 58 7.12 -5.18 13.03
CA GLY A 58 8.45 -5.72 12.76
C GLY A 58 8.86 -6.76 13.81
N MET A 59 9.72 -7.70 13.42
CA MET A 59 10.35 -8.66 14.35
C MET A 59 11.62 -8.09 15.03
N GLY A 60 11.83 -6.77 14.94
CA GLY A 60 13.02 -6.09 15.44
C GLY A 60 13.03 -5.93 16.97
N THR A 61 14.20 -5.65 17.53
CA THR A 61 14.36 -5.34 18.97
C THR A 61 14.10 -3.87 19.30
N ASP A 62 13.93 -3.01 18.29
CA ASP A 62 13.78 -1.57 18.43
C ASP A 62 12.46 -1.09 17.81
N GLU A 63 11.37 -1.43 18.50
CA GLU A 63 9.98 -1.21 18.08
C GLU A 63 9.72 0.26 17.69
N LYS A 64 10.32 1.22 18.39
CA LYS A 64 10.12 2.65 18.11
C LYS A 64 10.69 3.07 16.77
N ARG A 65 11.88 2.58 16.45
CA ARG A 65 12.53 2.91 15.17
C ARG A 65 11.74 2.33 14.00
N ASP A 66 11.26 1.10 14.17
CA ASP A 66 10.47 0.41 13.16
C ASP A 66 9.11 1.12 12.97
N GLU A 67 8.48 1.58 14.05
CA GLU A 67 7.24 2.38 13.98
C GLU A 67 7.44 3.72 13.24
N GLU A 68 8.52 4.45 13.51
CA GLU A 68 8.83 5.69 12.78
C GLU A 68 9.09 5.44 11.29
N GLU A 69 9.64 4.27 10.92
CA GLU A 69 9.83 3.88 9.54
C GLU A 69 8.50 3.58 8.84
N GLU A 70 7.64 2.81 9.48
CA GLU A 70 6.27 2.56 9.01
C GLU A 70 5.48 3.88 8.87
N ARG A 71 5.68 4.83 9.77
CA ARG A 71 5.04 6.16 9.68
C ARG A 71 5.55 6.96 8.48
N ARG A 72 6.84 6.85 8.13
CA ARG A 72 7.38 7.41 6.88
C ARG A 72 6.77 6.74 5.64
N LEU A 73 6.55 5.42 5.69
CA LEU A 73 5.87 4.71 4.61
C LEU A 73 4.42 5.16 4.46
N PHE A 74 3.72 5.38 5.57
CA PHE A 74 2.36 5.91 5.55
C PHE A 74 2.31 7.30 4.88
N TYR A 75 3.23 8.19 5.25
CA TYR A 75 3.38 9.47 4.56
C TYR A 75 3.64 9.32 3.05
N VAL A 76 4.50 8.38 2.66
CA VAL A 76 4.73 8.08 1.23
C VAL A 76 3.42 7.66 0.57
N ALA A 77 2.66 6.73 1.16
CA ALA A 77 1.38 6.26 0.64
C ALA A 77 0.37 7.41 0.44
N MET A 78 0.22 8.28 1.44
CA MET A 78 -0.68 9.44 1.37
C MET A 78 -0.30 10.39 0.24
N THR A 79 1.00 10.66 0.09
CA THR A 79 1.51 11.60 -0.92
C THR A 79 1.59 11.04 -2.33
N ARG A 80 1.16 9.77 -2.56
CA ARG A 80 1.03 9.24 -3.92
C ARG A 80 -0.26 9.72 -4.60
N ALA A 81 -1.25 10.16 -3.82
CA ALA A 81 -2.53 10.66 -4.33
C ALA A 81 -2.42 12.14 -4.74
N LYS A 82 -2.89 12.47 -5.94
CA LYS A 82 -3.00 13.86 -6.40
C LYS A 82 -4.34 14.50 -6.08
N GLU A 83 -5.44 13.75 -6.24
CA GLU A 83 -6.80 14.29 -6.05
C GLU A 83 -7.56 13.57 -4.94
N ARG A 84 -7.53 12.23 -4.93
CA ARG A 84 -8.35 11.43 -4.00
C ARG A 84 -7.54 10.34 -3.32
N LEU A 85 -7.68 10.25 -2.01
CA LEU A 85 -7.08 9.22 -1.17
C LEU A 85 -8.17 8.50 -0.40
N PHE A 86 -8.20 7.17 -0.52
CA PHE A 86 -9.10 6.30 0.24
C PHE A 86 -8.26 5.42 1.15
N LEU A 87 -8.59 5.41 2.44
CA LEU A 87 -7.96 4.57 3.46
C LEU A 87 -8.99 3.53 3.91
N THR A 88 -8.65 2.24 3.81
CA THR A 88 -9.59 1.15 4.13
C THR A 88 -9.01 0.17 5.13
N LEU A 89 -9.87 -0.37 5.99
CA LEU A 89 -9.56 -1.38 6.99
C LEU A 89 -10.67 -2.44 7.00
N ALA A 90 -10.33 -3.67 7.41
CA ALA A 90 -11.30 -4.73 7.65
C ALA A 90 -11.42 -4.99 9.15
N ARG A 91 -12.64 -5.20 9.67
CA ARG A 91 -12.85 -5.61 11.09
C ARG A 91 -12.37 -7.04 11.36
N VAL A 92 -12.46 -7.91 10.35
CA VAL A 92 -12.00 -9.30 10.39
C VAL A 92 -11.27 -9.60 9.09
N ARG A 93 -10.06 -10.13 9.19
CA ARG A 93 -9.21 -10.48 8.04
C ARG A 93 -8.73 -11.91 8.15
N LYS A 94 -8.84 -12.67 7.06
CA LYS A 94 -8.24 -14.01 6.96
C LYS A 94 -6.79 -13.89 6.47
N ILE A 95 -5.81 -14.23 7.31
CA ILE A 95 -4.38 -14.28 6.95
C ILE A 95 -3.86 -15.69 7.23
N TYR A 96 -3.17 -16.29 6.27
CA TYR A 96 -2.61 -17.65 6.36
C TYR A 96 -3.65 -18.71 6.82
N GLY A 97 -4.92 -18.52 6.45
CA GLY A 97 -6.03 -19.42 6.77
C GLY A 97 -6.70 -19.17 8.13
N ALA A 98 -6.13 -18.33 8.99
CA ALA A 98 -6.71 -17.94 10.28
C ALA A 98 -7.47 -16.63 10.17
N ASP A 99 -8.62 -16.54 10.85
CA ASP A 99 -9.35 -15.29 11.00
C ASP A 99 -8.75 -14.49 12.15
N CYS A 100 -8.36 -13.26 11.86
CA CYS A 100 -7.82 -12.31 12.81
C CYS A 100 -8.81 -11.15 12.94
N VAL A 101 -9.18 -10.81 14.17
CA VAL A 101 -9.85 -9.54 14.46
C VAL A 101 -8.78 -8.46 14.36
N ALA A 102 -9.04 -7.43 13.56
CA ALA A 102 -8.10 -6.36 13.32
C ALA A 102 -8.60 -5.06 13.97
N GLU A 103 -7.70 -4.41 14.68
CA GLU A 103 -7.93 -3.08 15.23
C GLU A 103 -7.54 -2.02 14.19
N PRO A 104 -8.20 -0.84 14.15
CA PRO A 104 -7.80 0.25 13.27
C PRO A 104 -6.36 0.69 13.52
N SER A 105 -5.62 0.97 12.44
CA SER A 105 -4.25 1.51 12.52
C SER A 105 -4.20 2.80 13.34
N SER A 106 -3.24 2.88 14.26
CA SER A 106 -2.92 4.08 15.04
C SER A 106 -2.57 5.28 14.17
N PHE A 107 -2.04 5.08 12.96
CA PHE A 107 -1.74 6.17 12.02
C PHE A 107 -2.99 6.92 11.56
N LEU A 108 -4.18 6.32 11.63
CA LEU A 108 -5.42 7.02 11.34
C LEU A 108 -5.70 8.13 12.36
N ALA A 109 -5.25 7.97 13.60
CA ALA A 109 -5.43 8.97 14.66
C ALA A 109 -4.55 10.22 14.47
N ASP A 110 -3.52 10.16 13.61
CA ASP A 110 -2.68 11.32 13.29
C ASP A 110 -3.35 12.29 12.31
N ILE A 111 -4.39 11.83 11.60
CA ILE A 111 -5.07 12.63 10.60
C ILE A 111 -6.11 13.51 11.28
N ASP A 112 -6.13 14.79 10.93
CA ASP A 112 -7.14 15.72 11.43
C ASP A 112 -8.55 15.20 11.07
N PRO A 113 -9.43 14.96 12.06
CA PRO A 113 -10.79 14.50 11.81
C PRO A 113 -11.58 15.40 10.86
N ALA A 114 -11.27 16.70 10.79
CA ALA A 114 -11.93 17.61 9.86
C ALA A 114 -11.60 17.32 8.37
N GLN A 115 -10.52 16.58 8.12
CA GLN A 115 -10.10 16.16 6.78
C GLN A 115 -10.55 14.73 6.44
N MET A 116 -11.21 14.05 7.37
CA MET A 116 -11.72 12.69 7.19
C MET A 116 -13.23 12.67 6.97
N LEU A 117 -13.65 11.98 5.93
CA LEU A 117 -15.03 11.56 5.76
C LEU A 117 -15.07 10.06 6.09
N TYR A 118 -15.79 9.70 7.15
CA TYR A 118 -15.98 8.31 7.53
C TYR A 118 -17.25 7.78 6.89
N ASP A 119 -17.12 6.68 6.16
CA ASP A 119 -18.24 5.95 5.59
C ASP A 119 -18.21 4.52 6.14
N GLU A 120 -19.20 4.18 6.98
CA GLU A 120 -19.51 2.78 7.26
C GLU A 120 -20.40 2.28 6.14
N THR A 121 -19.81 1.65 5.14
CA THR A 121 -20.56 0.83 4.18
C THR A 121 -21.11 -0.38 4.94
N ASN A 122 -22.22 -0.16 5.65
CA ASN A 122 -22.88 -1.18 6.45
C ASN A 122 -23.68 -2.17 5.61
N ASP A 123 -23.85 -1.95 4.30
CA ASP A 123 -24.50 -2.90 3.40
C ASP A 123 -24.04 -2.66 1.94
N GLU A 124 -23.85 -3.78 1.23
CA GLU A 124 -23.73 -3.97 -0.23
C GLU A 124 -22.34 -4.05 -0.87
N GLU A 125 -22.18 -5.13 -1.66
CA GLU A 125 -21.04 -5.39 -2.56
C GLU A 125 -20.83 -4.21 -3.51
N ILE A 126 -19.78 -3.42 -3.27
CA ILE A 126 -19.31 -2.45 -4.25
C ILE A 126 -18.56 -3.22 -5.35
N ILE A 127 -19.29 -3.67 -6.37
CA ILE A 127 -18.73 -3.86 -7.71
C ILE A 127 -19.16 -2.64 -8.53
N GLU A 128 -18.34 -1.61 -8.56
CA GLU A 128 -18.46 -0.55 -9.56
C GLU A 128 -17.52 -0.90 -10.74
N ALA A 129 -18.11 -1.02 -11.92
CA ALA A 129 -17.46 -1.36 -13.19
C ALA A 129 -16.95 -0.12 -13.93
#